data_AF-A0A3C1L141-F1
#
_entry.id   AF-A0A3C1L141-F1
#
_cell.length_a   1.000
_cell.length_b   1.000
_cell.length_c   1.000
_cell.angle_alpha   90.00
_cell.angle_beta   90.00
_cell.angle_gamma   90.00
#
_symmetry.space_group_name_H-M   'P 1'
#
loop_
_entity.id
_entity.type
_entity.pdbx_description
1 polymer ?
#
loop_
_entity_poly.entity_id
_entity_poly.type
_entity_poly.pdbx_seq_one_letter_code
_entity_poly.pdbx_strand_id
1 'polypeptide(L)' 'EVEEPDAGTLRVAIQMTLTAPGCGMGQVLKDDIERKVGRLPNVVETDVELVFDPPWSMERMSEGARLELGFE' A
#
# COMPACT_ATOMS: atom_id res chain seq x y z
N GLU A 1 -20.49 5.07 15.98
CA GLU A 1 -20.88 3.65 16.01
C GLU A 1 -20.15 2.96 14.87
N VAL A 2 -19.46 1.85 15.13
CA VAL A 2 -18.78 1.09 14.05
C VAL A 2 -19.78 0.03 13.61
N GLU A 3 -20.46 0.26 12.48
CA GLU A 3 -21.29 -0.76 11.85
C GLU A 3 -20.38 -1.94 11.47
N GLU A 4 -20.72 -3.15 11.91
CA GLU A 4 -19.96 -4.34 11.54
C GLU A 4 -20.22 -4.65 10.05
N PRO A 5 -19.20 -4.99 9.25
CA PRO A 5 -19.40 -5.31 7.84
C PRO A 5 -20.37 -6.49 7.69
N ASP A 6 -21.31 -6.37 6.74
CA ASP A 6 -22.23 -7.45 6.39
C ASP A 6 -21.46 -8.74 6.05
N ALA A 7 -22.05 -9.89 6.39
CA ALA A 7 -21.48 -11.20 6.08
C ALA A 7 -21.19 -11.33 4.57
N GLY A 8 -19.91 -11.30 4.21
CA GLY A 8 -19.46 -11.34 2.81
C GLY A 8 -18.80 -10.07 2.30
N THR A 9 -18.65 -9.01 3.12
CA THR A 9 -17.90 -7.80 2.79
C THR A 9 -16.58 -7.71 3.56
N LEU A 10 -15.63 -6.95 3.02
CA LEU A 10 -14.25 -6.83 3.51
C LEU A 10 -13.86 -5.37 3.66
N ARG A 11 -13.20 -5.07 4.78
CA ARG A 11 -12.46 -3.82 4.99
C ARG A 11 -10.98 -4.11 4.93
N VAL A 12 -10.23 -3.32 4.16
CA VAL A 12 -8.80 -3.57 3.91
C VAL A 12 -7.99 -2.41 4.46
N ALA A 13 -7.14 -2.69 5.45
CA ALA A 13 -6.18 -1.74 5.97
C ALA A 13 -4.79 -2.07 5.42
N ILE A 14 -4.10 -1.08 4.86
CA ILE A 14 -2.79 -1.24 4.24
C ILE A 14 -1.84 -0.20 4.84
N GLN A 15 -0.74 -0.67 5.43
CA GLN A 15 0.38 0.17 5.77
C GLN A 15 1.44 0.07 4.68
N MET A 16 1.85 1.22 4.13
CA MET A 16 2.88 1.30 3.10
C MET A 16 3.92 2.36 3.46
N THR A 17 5.09 2.27 2.83
CA THR A 17 6.15 3.27 2.98
C THR A 17 6.67 3.71 1.61
N LEU A 18 7.54 4.72 1.61
CA LEU A 18 8.16 5.27 0.40
C LEU A 18 9.66 4.97 0.38
N THR A 19 10.22 4.88 -0.82
CA THR A 19 11.67 4.72 -1.01
C THR A 19 12.47 5.91 -0.47
N ALA A 20 11.86 7.10 -0.45
CA ALA A 20 12.40 8.29 0.19
C ALA A 20 11.30 9.04 0.96
N PRO A 21 11.56 9.46 2.21
CA PRO A 21 10.61 10.27 2.98
C PRO A 21 10.41 11.63 2.32
N GLY A 22 9.18 12.16 2.36
CA GLY A 22 8.85 13.48 1.83
C GLY A 22 8.71 13.57 0.30
N CYS A 23 8.73 12.44 -0.42
CA CYS A 23 8.44 12.43 -1.85
C CYS A 23 6.97 12.80 -2.12
N GLY A 24 6.73 13.80 -2.99
CA GLY A 24 5.37 14.23 -3.35
C GLY A 24 4.51 13.16 -4.03
N MET A 25 5.13 12.06 -4.49
CA MET A 25 4.43 10.90 -5.05
C MET A 25 3.63 10.10 -4.00
N GLY A 26 3.86 10.31 -2.70
CA GLY A 26 3.19 9.54 -1.65
C GLY A 26 1.67 9.53 -1.76
N GLN A 27 1.06 10.71 -1.97
CA GLN A 27 -0.39 10.81 -2.13
C GLN A 27 -0.89 10.12 -3.41
N VAL A 28 -0.16 10.26 -4.51
CA VAL A 28 -0.51 9.64 -5.80
C VAL A 28 -0.51 8.11 -5.69
N LEU A 29 0.49 7.55 -5.00
CA LEU A 29 0.57 6.10 -4.77
C LEU A 29 -0.53 5.61 -3.83
N LYS A 30 -0.81 6.37 -2.77
CA LYS A 30 -1.92 6.09 -1.85
C LYS A 30 -3.25 6.00 -2.60
N ASP A 31 -3.58 7.05 -3.36
CA ASP A 31 -4.83 7.13 -4.13
C ASP A 31 -4.93 5.99 -5.15
N ASP A 32 -3.81 5.61 -5.79
CA ASP A 32 -3.80 4.51 -6.74
C ASP A 32 -4.06 3.15 -6.08
N ILE A 33 -3.53 2.93 -4.87
CA ILE A 33 -3.79 1.71 -4.08
C ILE A 33 -5.26 1.67 -3.65
N GLU A 34 -5.79 2.73 -3.05
CA GLU A 34 -7.20 2.81 -2.63
C GLU A 34 -8.14 2.53 -3.80
N ARG A 35 -7.87 3.15 -4.95
CA ARG A 35 -8.66 2.96 -6.18
C ARG A 35 -8.59 1.53 -6.70
N LYS A 36 -7.42 0.88 -6.66
CA LYS A 36 -7.25 -0.49 -7.19
C LYS A 36 -7.82 -1.53 -6.25
N VAL A 37 -7.57 -1.41 -4.95
CA VAL A 37 -8.04 -2.34 -3.92
C VAL A 37 -9.55 -2.22 -3.71
N GLY A 38 -10.08 -1.00 -3.70
CA GLY A 38 -11.53 -0.76 -3.61
C GLY A 38 -12.35 -1.28 -4.79
N ARG A 39 -11.71 -1.69 -5.90
CA ARG A 39 -12.38 -2.34 -7.04
C ARG A 39 -12.46 -3.87 -6.89
N LEU A 40 -11.80 -4.44 -5.90
CA LEU A 40 -11.85 -5.87 -5.67
C LEU A 40 -13.26 -6.26 -5.18
N PRO A 41 -13.75 -7.44 -5.59
CA PRO A 41 -15.03 -7.93 -5.12
C PRO A 41 -15.09 -7.92 -3.59
N ASN A 42 -16.24 -7.53 -3.05
CA ASN A 42 -16.54 -7.51 -1.62
C ASN A 42 -15.78 -6.48 -0.79
N VAL A 43 -14.83 -5.72 -1.33
CA VAL A 43 -14.17 -4.64 -0.59
C VAL A 43 -15.11 -3.43 -0.50
N VAL A 44 -15.49 -3.07 0.72
CA VAL A 44 -16.39 -1.93 1.00
C VAL A 44 -15.64 -0.72 1.55
N GLU A 45 -14.45 -0.94 2.09
CA GLU A 45 -13.61 0.10 2.67
C GLU A 45 -12.13 -0.25 2.43
N THR A 46 -11.32 0.75 2.06
CA THR A 46 -9.88 0.63 1.97
C THR A 46 -9.25 1.82 2.67
N ASP A 47 -8.43 1.55 3.68
CA ASP A 47 -7.66 2.56 4.40
C ASP A 47 -6.17 2.32 4.14
N VAL A 48 -5.51 3.33 3.57
CA VAL A 48 -4.08 3.27 3.27
C VAL A 48 -3.34 4.29 4.11
N GLU A 49 -2.45 3.80 4.97
CA GLU A 49 -1.62 4.59 5.86
C GLU A 49 -0.17 4.60 5.37
N LEU A 50 0.40 5.81 5.28
CA LEU A 50 1.83 6.00 5.03
C LEU A 50 2.58 5.94 6.36
N VAL A 51 3.38 4.88 6.53
CA VAL A 51 4.28 4.69 7.68
C VAL A 51 5.73 4.87 7.24
N PHE A 52 6.55 5.43 8.13
CA PHE A 52 7.98 5.67 7.88
C PHE A 52 8.90 4.93 8.87
N ASP A 53 8.31 4.22 9.83
CA ASP A 53 9.03 3.37 10.76
C ASP A 53 8.53 1.92 10.62
N PRO A 54 9.41 0.94 10.35
CA PRO A 54 10.83 1.13 10.01
C PRO A 54 11.02 1.82 8.65
N PRO A 55 12.14 2.53 8.42
CA PRO A 55 12.42 3.14 7.13
C PRO A 55 12.62 2.08 6.05
N TRP A 56 12.34 2.47 4.82
CA TRP A 56 12.61 1.63 3.66
C TRP A 56 14.11 1.51 3.39
N SER A 57 14.56 0.33 2.95
CA SER A 57 15.91 0.10 2.43
C SER A 57 15.83 -0.79 1.17
N MET A 58 16.87 -0.73 0.33
CA MET A 58 16.98 -1.57 -0.88
C MET A 58 16.96 -3.07 -0.57
N GLU A 59 17.25 -3.46 0.67
CA GLU A 59 17.14 -4.85 1.12
C GLU A 59 15.71 -5.40 0.99
N ARG A 60 14.70 -4.52 1.00
CA ARG A 60 13.28 -4.87 0.82
C ARG A 60 12.90 -5.12 -0.65
N MET A 61 13.78 -4.87 -1.61
CA MET A 61 13.52 -5.20 -3.01
C MET A 61 13.56 -6.72 -3.21
N SER A 62 12.62 -7.24 -4.00
CA SER A 62 12.67 -8.62 -4.47
C SER A 62 13.86 -8.85 -5.39
N GLU A 63 14.29 -10.09 -5.53
CA GLU A 63 15.37 -10.50 -6.44
C GLU A 63 15.10 -10.03 -7.88
N GLY A 64 13.89 -10.27 -8.39
CA GLY A 64 13.48 -9.81 -9.72
C GLY A 64 13.56 -8.28 -9.89
N ALA A 65 13.17 -7.51 -8.88
CA ALA A 65 13.26 -6.05 -8.93
C ALA A 65 14.72 -5.55 -8.92
N ARG A 66 15.63 -6.25 -8.24
CA ARG A 66 17.06 -5.92 -8.26
C ARG A 66 17.68 -6.22 -9.62
N LEU A 67 17.36 -7.37 -10.20
CA LEU A 67 17.86 -7.77 -11.52
C LEU A 67 17.42 -6.80 -12.62
N GLU A 68 16.12 -6.44 -12.66
CA GLU A 68 15.58 -5.51 -13.66
C GLU A 68 16.22 -4.12 -13.59
N LEU A 69 16.63 -3.69 -12.39
CA LEU A 69 17.23 -2.38 -12.15
C LEU A 69 18.77 -2.40 -12.14
N GLY A 70 19.40 -3.57 -12.35
CA GLY A 70 20.86 -3.70 -12.41
C GLY A 70 21.57 -3.58 -11.06
N PHE A 71 20.90 -3.94 -9.96
CA PHE A 71 21.47 -3.94 -8.60
C PHE A 71 22.07 -5.30 -8.17
N GLU A 72 22.54 -6.08 -9.14
CA GLU A 72 23.21 -7.37 -8.91
C GLU A 72 24.74 -7.22 -8.89
#